data_AF-A0AAV3NTD0-F1
#
_entry.id   AF-A0AAV3NTD0-F1
#
_cell.length_a   1.000
_cell.length_b   1.000
_cell.length_c   1.000
_cell.angle_alpha   90.00
_cell.angle_beta   90.00
_cell.angle_gamma   90.00
#
_symmetry.space_group_name_H-M   'P 1'
#
loop_
_entity.id
_entity.type
_entity.pdbx_description
1 polymer ?
#
loop_
_entity_poly.entity_id
_entity_poly.type
_entity_poly.pdbx_seq_one_letter_code
_entity_poly.pdbx_strand_id
1 'polypeptide(L)'
;MVVPLYADGATSELLWIFFARICIEVDVSKELPDKVPLVNERNEEFMQAIIYEFVPLVCKHCCLFGHLDKHCRYGGRVNAKEHEVVQRREWQPKAQEMEVQHVQEEVQLEQDVIVDAINV
;
A
#
# COMPACT_ATOMS: atom_id res chain seq x y z
N MET A 1 22.80 35.33 21.22
CA MET A 1 21.83 34.27 21.52
C MET A 1 20.45 34.87 21.31
N VAL A 2 19.71 34.40 20.31
CA VAL A 2 18.37 34.93 19.98
C VAL A 2 17.35 34.09 20.73
N VAL A 3 16.55 34.72 21.60
CA VAL A 3 15.45 34.09 22.31
C VAL A 3 14.16 34.57 21.64
N PRO A 4 13.28 33.67 21.17
CA PRO A 4 12.07 34.06 20.48
C PRO A 4 11.12 34.83 21.41
N LEU A 5 10.45 35.86 20.86
CA LEU A 5 9.51 36.72 21.59
C LEU A 5 8.27 35.96 22.08
N TYR A 6 7.85 34.94 21.34
CA TYR A 6 6.82 33.99 21.70
C TYR A 6 7.10 32.68 20.97
N ALA A 7 6.96 31.55 21.66
CA ALA A 7 6.97 30.22 21.07
C ALA A 7 5.58 29.62 21.27
N ASP A 8 5.05 28.92 20.26
CA ASP A 8 3.80 28.19 20.43
C ASP A 8 4.00 27.05 21.44
N GLY A 9 2.90 26.49 21.96
CA GLY A 9 2.98 25.45 23.00
C GLY A 9 3.84 24.26 22.57
N ALA A 10 3.72 23.85 21.30
CA ALA A 10 4.46 22.70 20.78
C ALA A 10 5.99 22.96 20.67
N THR A 11 6.42 24.17 20.27
CA THR A 11 7.86 24.55 20.25
C THR A 11 8.39 24.81 21.66
N SER A 12 7.59 25.41 22.54
CA SER A 12 7.97 25.71 23.94
C SER A 12 8.19 24.44 24.76
N GLU A 13 7.32 23.45 24.55
CA GLU A 13 7.36 22.17 25.26
C GLU A 13 8.23 21.13 24.54
N LEU A 14 8.88 21.51 23.42
CA LEU A 14 9.72 20.61 22.61
C LEU A 14 9.00 19.29 22.25
N LEU A 15 7.68 19.34 22.08
CA LEU A 15 6.85 18.15 21.88
C LEU A 15 6.93 17.56 20.47
N TRP A 16 7.79 18.11 19.61
CA TRP A 16 7.92 17.65 18.23
C TRP A 16 8.81 16.42 18.18
N ILE A 17 8.20 15.31 17.77
CA ILE A 17 8.95 14.16 17.25
C ILE A 17 9.54 14.54 15.88
N PHE A 18 10.80 14.96 15.86
CA PHE A 18 11.53 15.15 14.62
C PHE A 18 11.92 13.80 14.05
N PHE A 19 11.20 13.34 13.03
CA PHE A 19 11.69 12.26 12.17
C PHE A 19 12.67 12.87 11.15
N ALA A 20 13.85 12.28 11.03
CA ALA A 20 14.77 12.64 9.96
C ALA A 20 14.18 12.18 8.61
N ARG A 21 14.10 13.09 7.64
CA ARG A 21 13.82 12.75 6.24
C ARG A 21 15.15 12.63 5.50
N ILE A 22 15.31 11.55 4.74
CA ILE A 22 16.52 11.27 3.97
C ILE A 22 16.16 11.42 2.48
N CYS A 23 16.98 12.17 1.74
CA CYS A 23 16.90 12.24 0.29
C CYS A 23 17.85 11.19 -0.30
N ILE A 24 17.32 10.32 -1.15
CA ILE A 24 18.11 9.32 -1.87
C ILE A 24 18.04 9.60 -3.37
N GLU A 25 19.18 9.61 -4.02
CA GLU A 25 19.25 9.62 -5.48
C GLU A 25 19.05 8.19 -5.98
N VAL A 26 18.04 8.00 -6.82
CA VAL A 26 17.66 6.69 -7.35
C VAL A 26 17.55 6.73 -8.87
N ASP A 27 18.05 5.68 -9.52
CA ASP A 27 17.86 5.48 -10.95
C ASP A 27 16.46 4.89 -11.18
N VAL A 28 15.56 5.71 -11.69
CA VAL A 28 14.15 5.34 -11.94
C VAL A 28 13.97 4.31 -13.06
N SER A 29 15.04 4.01 -13.82
CA SER A 29 15.03 2.96 -14.85
C SER A 29 15.15 1.56 -14.23
N LYS A 30 15.54 1.48 -12.97
CA LYS A 30 15.73 0.24 -12.20
C LYS A 30 14.62 0.09 -11.15
N GLU A 31 14.60 -1.06 -10.50
CA GLU A 31 13.74 -1.27 -9.34
C GLU A 31 14.13 -0.31 -8.22
N LEU A 32 13.12 0.35 -7.64
CA LEU A 32 13.32 1.29 -6.54
C LEU A 32 13.69 0.51 -5.27
N PRO A 33 14.67 0.98 -4.48
CA PRO A 33 15.09 0.28 -3.28
C PRO A 33 14.02 0.36 -2.18
N ASP A 34 13.66 -0.78 -1.59
CA ASP A 34 12.74 -0.81 -0.45
C ASP A 34 13.42 -0.49 0.88
N LYS A 35 14.75 -0.60 0.93
CA LYS A 35 15.56 -0.40 2.13
C LYS A 35 16.92 0.20 1.80
N VAL A 36 17.47 0.98 2.73
CA VAL A 36 18.83 1.55 2.64
C VAL A 36 19.66 1.20 3.89
N PRO A 37 20.96 0.86 3.72
CA PRO A 37 21.84 0.66 4.86
C PRO A 37 22.16 1.99 5.52
N LEU A 38 22.03 2.04 6.84
CA LEU A 38 22.45 3.16 7.67
C LEU A 38 23.45 2.65 8.71
N VAL A 39 24.36 3.52 9.11
CA VAL A 39 25.34 3.24 10.16
C VAL A 39 24.98 4.10 11.37
N ASN A 40 24.85 3.48 12.53
CA ASN A 40 24.59 4.21 13.77
C ASN A 40 25.89 4.79 14.37
N GLU A 41 25.78 5.54 15.48
CA GLU A 41 26.92 6.13 16.18
C GLU A 41 27.92 5.10 16.72
N ARG A 42 27.53 3.83 16.82
CA ARG A 42 28.37 2.71 17.28
C ARG A 42 29.03 1.95 16.12
N ASN A 43 28.94 2.46 14.89
CA ASN A 43 29.39 1.78 13.67
C ASN A 43 28.66 0.46 13.38
N GLU A 44 27.43 0.29 13.86
CA GLU A 44 26.60 -0.87 13.54
C GLU A 44 25.73 -0.55 12.30
N GLU A 45 25.77 -1.43 11.31
CA GLU A 45 24.95 -1.34 10.11
C GLU A 45 23.54 -1.89 10.35
N PHE A 46 22.52 -1.16 9.92
CA PHE A 46 21.13 -1.61 9.92
C PHE A 46 20.39 -1.16 8.65
N MET A 47 19.37 -1.92 8.27
CA MET A 47 18.57 -1.62 7.08
C MET A 47 17.32 -0.82 7.45
N GLN A 48 17.24 0.43 6.98
CA GLN A 48 16.08 1.29 7.16
C GLN A 48 15.11 1.12 5.99
N ALA A 49 13.84 0.84 6.30
CA ALA A 49 12.79 0.77 5.28
C ALA A 49 12.46 2.15 4.71
N ILE A 50 12.20 2.20 3.41
CA ILE A 50 11.81 3.40 2.68
C ILE A 50 10.30 3.41 2.49
N ILE A 51 9.68 4.54 2.81
CA ILE A 51 8.27 4.79 2.51
C ILE A 51 8.25 5.92 1.49
N TYR A 52 7.89 5.59 0.26
CA TYR A 52 7.73 6.58 -0.80
C TYR A 52 6.38 7.27 -0.66
N GLU A 53 6.39 8.60 -0.57
CA GLU A 53 5.15 9.40 -0.58
C GLU A 53 4.49 9.37 -1.97
N PHE A 54 5.29 9.34 -3.03
CA PHE A 54 4.83 9.25 -4.41
C PHE A 54 5.91 8.64 -5.31
N VAL A 55 5.50 7.70 -6.17
CA VAL A 55 6.34 7.13 -7.23
C VAL A 55 5.68 7.42 -8.58
N PRO A 56 6.27 8.28 -9.43
CA PRO A 56 5.69 8.59 -10.73
C PRO A 56 5.82 7.42 -11.71
N LEU A 57 4.88 7.35 -12.66
CA LEU A 57 5.01 6.46 -13.82
C LEU A 57 6.16 6.92 -14.71
N VAL A 58 7.06 5.99 -15.06
CA VAL A 58 8.17 6.23 -15.98
C VAL A 58 7.96 5.42 -17.25
N CYS A 59 8.02 6.09 -18.39
CA CYS A 59 7.94 5.45 -19.69
C CYS A 59 9.32 4.90 -20.10
N LYS A 60 9.41 3.60 -20.40
CA LYS A 60 10.64 2.92 -20.84
C LYS A 60 11.06 3.30 -22.25
N HIS A 61 10.14 3.81 -23.07
CA HIS A 61 10.45 4.20 -24.45
C HIS A 61 11.14 5.56 -24.57
N CYS A 62 10.80 6.52 -23.70
CA CYS A 62 11.30 7.90 -23.81
C CYS A 62 11.91 8.45 -22.51
N CYS A 63 11.93 7.65 -21.43
CA CYS A 63 12.46 8.00 -20.12
C CYS A 63 11.83 9.27 -19.50
N LEU A 64 10.61 9.62 -19.91
CA LEU A 64 9.83 10.71 -19.35
C LEU A 64 8.82 10.21 -18.32
N PHE A 65 8.55 11.05 -17.33
CA PHE A 65 7.53 10.80 -16.32
C PHE A 65 6.11 11.08 -16.83
N GLY A 66 5.12 10.39 -16.26
CA GLY A 66 3.70 10.74 -16.36
C GLY A 66 2.87 9.94 -17.36
N HIS A 67 3.43 8.92 -18.03
CA HIS A 67 2.63 8.05 -18.91
C HIS A 67 3.15 6.61 -18.95
N LEU A 68 2.25 5.69 -19.28
CA LEU A 68 2.57 4.28 -19.53
C LEU A 68 3.17 4.11 -20.93
N ASP A 69 3.97 3.05 -21.12
CA ASP A 69 4.60 2.70 -22.39
C ASP A 69 3.60 2.68 -23.57
N LYS A 70 2.41 2.11 -23.35
CA LYS A 70 1.31 2.05 -24.33
C LYS A 70 0.75 3.41 -24.77
N HIS A 71 1.00 4.46 -24.00
CA HIS A 71 0.55 5.83 -24.28
C HIS A 71 1.72 6.74 -24.67
N CYS A 72 2.89 6.17 -24.96
CA CYS A 72 4.06 6.93 -25.35
C CYS A 72 3.91 7.49 -26.77
N ARG A 73 4.05 8.82 -26.88
CA ARG A 73 4.10 9.53 -28.17
C ARG A 73 5.26 9.07 -29.07
N TYR A 74 6.30 8.48 -28.49
CA TYR A 74 7.48 7.96 -29.18
C TYR A 74 7.44 6.44 -29.41
N GLY A 75 6.39 5.73 -28.96
CA GLY A 75 6.28 4.26 -28.96
C GLY A 75 6.17 3.57 -30.33
N GLY A 76 6.38 4.29 -31.44
CA GLY A 76 6.23 3.78 -32.81
C GLY A 76 7.52 3.28 -33.48
N ARG A 77 8.65 3.12 -32.76
CA ARG A 77 9.94 2.74 -33.37
C ARG A 77 10.77 1.76 -32.55
N VAL A 78 10.19 0.71 -31.98
CA VAL A 78 10.96 -0.47 -31.57
C VAL A 78 10.12 -1.71 -31.83
N ASN A 79 10.65 -2.63 -32.63
CA ASN A 79 10.01 -3.89 -32.99
C ASN A 79 9.59 -4.65 -31.72
N ALA A 80 8.28 -4.85 -31.57
CA ALA A 80 7.70 -5.71 -30.56
C ALA A 80 8.22 -7.14 -30.77
N LYS A 81 9.12 -7.60 -29.91
CA LYS A 81 9.18 -9.03 -29.62
C LYS A 81 8.14 -9.26 -28.55
N GLU A 82 6.96 -9.69 -28.98
CA GLU A 82 5.89 -10.17 -28.11
C GLU A 82 6.45 -11.26 -27.20
N HIS A 83 6.58 -10.95 -25.91
CA HIS A 83 6.51 -11.98 -24.88
C HIS A 83 5.03 -12.14 -24.56
N GLU A 84 4.43 -13.14 -25.21
CA GLU A 84 3.08 -13.63 -24.92
C GLU A 84 3.02 -14.08 -23.45
N VAL A 85 2.48 -13.23 -22.58
CA VAL A 85 2.12 -13.63 -21.22
C VAL A 85 0.81 -14.41 -21.34
N VAL A 86 0.94 -15.74 -21.39
CA VAL A 86 -0.18 -16.69 -21.24
C VAL A 86 -0.93 -16.34 -19.95
N GLN A 87 -2.15 -15.84 -20.11
CA GLN A 87 -3.09 -15.56 -19.03
C GLN A 87 -3.39 -16.87 -18.29
N ARG A 88 -2.95 -17.00 -17.04
CA ARG A 88 -3.38 -18.09 -16.15
C ARG A 88 -4.86 -17.87 -15.83
N ARG A 89 -5.73 -18.72 -16.39
CA ARG A 89 -7.16 -18.74 -16.02
C ARG A 89 -7.29 -19.28 -14.59
N GLU A 90 -7.73 -18.41 -13.68
CA GLU A 90 -8.09 -18.79 -12.31
C GLU A 90 -9.51 -19.36 -12.29
N TRP A 91 -9.69 -20.49 -11.60
CA TRP A 91 -10.94 -21.26 -11.57
C TRP A 91 -11.96 -20.58 -10.66
N GLN A 92 -13.17 -20.31 -11.15
CA GLN A 92 -14.27 -19.81 -10.31
C GLN A 92 -15.37 -20.88 -10.19
N PRO A 93 -15.81 -21.24 -8.98
CA PRO A 93 -16.97 -22.11 -8.80
C PRO A 93 -18.24 -21.38 -9.24
N LYS A 94 -19.09 -22.06 -10.02
CA LYS A 94 -20.45 -21.60 -10.32
C LYS A 94 -21.30 -21.71 -9.05
N ALA A 95 -21.59 -20.58 -8.42
CA ALA A 95 -22.71 -20.51 -7.48
C ALA A 95 -24.00 -20.48 -8.30
N GLN A 96 -24.83 -21.51 -8.15
CA GLN A 96 -26.15 -21.59 -8.76
C GLN A 96 -27.14 -21.05 -7.73
N GLU A 97 -27.67 -19.84 -7.95
CA GLU A 97 -28.81 -19.33 -7.20
C GLU A 97 -30.03 -20.19 -7.53
N MET A 98 -30.65 -20.78 -6.51
CA MET A 98 -32.01 -21.31 -6.59
C MET A 98 -32.87 -20.53 -5.59
N GLU A 99 -33.71 -19.65 -6.12
CA GLU A 99 -34.90 -19.15 -5.45
C GLU A 99 -35.81 -20.33 -5.10
N VAL A 100 -36.25 -20.41 -3.84
CA VAL A 100 -37.47 -21.17 -3.50
C VAL A 100 -38.31 -20.34 -2.53
N GLN A 101 -39.61 -20.33 -2.86
CA GLN A 101 -40.63 -19.39 -2.45
C GLN A 101 -41.08 -19.54 -0.99
N HIS A 102 -41.61 -18.41 -0.51
CA HIS A 102 -42.28 -18.14 0.76
C HIS A 102 -43.49 -19.04 1.04
N VAL A 103 -43.53 -19.67 2.22
CA VAL A 103 -44.78 -20.05 2.93
C VAL A 103 -44.57 -19.80 4.42
N GLN A 104 -45.50 -19.06 5.04
CA GLN A 104 -45.51 -18.70 6.47
C GLN A 104 -46.30 -19.72 7.30
N GLU A 105 -46.06 -19.66 8.62
CA GLU A 105 -46.72 -20.38 9.74
C GLU A 105 -46.03 -21.73 10.04
N GLU A 106 -45.44 -22.00 11.20
CA GLU A 106 -45.96 -21.97 12.59
C GLU A 106 -44.79 -21.65 13.57
N VAL A 107 -44.80 -20.57 14.37
CA VAL A 107 -45.25 -20.43 15.78
C VAL A 107 -44.43 -21.22 16.83
N GLN A 108 -43.67 -20.43 17.63
CA GLN A 108 -43.29 -20.58 19.05
C GLN A 108 -42.81 -21.95 19.56
N LEU A 109 -41.52 -22.03 19.91
CA LEU A 109 -40.81 -22.95 20.84
C LEU A 109 -39.32 -22.85 20.42
N GLU A 110 -38.33 -22.35 21.15
CA GLU A 110 -38.08 -22.23 22.58
C GLU A 110 -37.07 -21.09 22.79
N GLN A 111 -37.45 -20.08 23.56
CA GLN A 111 -36.57 -19.07 24.15
C GLN A 111 -35.95 -19.58 25.48
N ASP A 112 -35.86 -20.90 25.68
CA ASP A 112 -35.56 -21.51 26.98
C ASP A 112 -34.09 -21.91 27.20
N VAL A 113 -33.17 -21.65 26.26
CA VAL A 113 -31.75 -22.04 26.46
C VAL A 113 -30.90 -20.93 27.10
N ILE A 114 -31.40 -19.69 27.19
CA ILE A 114 -30.58 -18.54 27.62
C ILE A 114 -30.49 -18.39 29.16
N VAL A 115 -31.20 -19.17 29.96
CA VAL A 115 -31.23 -18.98 31.43
C VAL A 115 -30.40 -19.94 32.28
N ASP A 116 -29.77 -20.97 31.71
CA ASP A 116 -29.06 -22.00 32.51
C ASP A 116 -27.52 -22.01 32.42
N ALA A 117 -26.90 -21.05 31.72
CA ALA A 117 -25.42 -20.93 31.65
C ALA A 117 -24.84 -19.79 32.51
N ILE A 118 -25.65 -19.13 33.35
CA ILE A 118 -25.20 -18.08 34.28
C ILE A 118 -25.03 -18.61 35.73
N ASN A 119 -25.26 -19.89 36.01
CA ASN A 119 -24.97 -20.46 37.32
C ASN A 119 -24.29 -21.84 37.22
N VAL A 120 -22.96 -21.83 37.07
CA VAL A 120 -22.04 -22.77 37.75
C VAL A 120 -20.78 -21.99 38.16
#